data_AF-A0A3L8CDJ8-F1
#
_entry.id   AF-A0A3L8CDJ8-F1
#
_cell.length_a   1.000
_cell.length_b   1.000
_cell.length_c   1.000
_cell.angle_alpha   90.00
_cell.angle_beta   90.00
_cell.angle_gamma   90.00
#
_symmetry.space_group_name_H-M   'P 1'
#
loop_
_entity.id
_entity.type
_entity.pdbx_description
1 polymer ?
#
loop_
_entity_poly.entity_id
_entity_poly.type
_entity_poly.pdbx_seq_one_letter_code
_entity_poly.pdbx_strand_id
1 'polypeptide(L)'
;VRETLEETGWDVEPTAIVGLYLYTAPSNGVTYQRVCFIAKALKHHPDYQLDDGILGAKWLTRDELLAQRANWRSELIIRCIDDYLDGKHFGLELIRPSL
;
A
#
# COMPACT_ATOMS: atom_id res chain seq x y z
N VAL A 1 2.18 9.23 -2.21
CA VAL A 1 2.85 10.23 -3.06
C VAL A 1 4.26 9.75 -3.39
N ARG A 2 5.30 10.04 -2.57
CA ARG A 2 6.70 9.62 -2.86
C ARG A 2 6.85 8.11 -3.07
N GLU A 3 6.60 7.29 -2.06
CA GLU A 3 6.75 5.82 -2.13
C GLU A 3 5.98 5.21 -3.32
N THR A 4 4.75 5.67 -3.57
CA THR A 4 3.95 5.18 -4.71
C THR A 4 4.56 5.59 -6.05
N LEU A 5 5.08 6.82 -6.17
CA LEU A 5 5.76 7.27 -7.39
C LEU A 5 7.05 6.46 -7.62
N GLU A 6 7.88 6.29 -6.59
CA GLU A 6 9.15 5.58 -6.65
C GLU A 6 8.98 4.08 -6.99
N GLU A 7 7.96 3.40 -6.43
CA GLU A 7 7.72 1.97 -6.68
C GLU A 7 6.78 1.69 -7.87
N THR A 8 6.06 2.68 -8.42
CA THR A 8 5.05 2.40 -9.47
C THR A 8 5.03 3.36 -10.65
N GLY A 9 5.72 4.51 -10.57
CA GLY A 9 5.62 5.58 -11.56
C GLY A 9 4.29 6.33 -11.54
N TRP A 10 3.43 6.13 -10.52
CA TRP A 10 2.14 6.82 -10.41
C TRP A 10 2.17 7.98 -9.43
N ASP A 11 1.67 9.13 -9.89
CA ASP A 11 1.16 10.17 -9.02
C ASP A 11 -0.17 9.73 -8.43
N VAL A 12 -0.31 9.89 -7.11
CA VAL A 12 -1.52 9.54 -6.36
C VAL A 12 -1.91 10.63 -5.37
N GLU A 13 -3.23 10.79 -5.18
CA GLU A 13 -3.81 11.65 -4.14
C GLU A 13 -4.34 10.77 -2.99
N PRO A 14 -3.74 10.80 -1.79
CA PRO A 14 -4.33 10.19 -0.60
C PRO A 14 -5.68 10.84 -0.28
N THR A 15 -6.67 10.03 0.07
CA THR A 15 -8.05 10.50 0.36
C THR A 15 -8.56 10.05 1.72
N ALA A 16 -8.02 8.97 2.26
CA ALA A 16 -8.39 8.43 3.57
C ALA A 16 -7.31 7.44 4.06
N ILE A 17 -7.43 7.01 5.31
CA ILE A 17 -6.66 5.92 5.92
C ILE A 17 -7.58 4.69 6.00
N VAL A 18 -7.07 3.52 5.59
CA VAL A 18 -7.72 2.23 5.83
C VAL A 18 -7.51 1.81 7.29
N GLY A 19 -6.28 1.90 7.77
CA GLY A 19 -5.94 1.53 9.14
C GLY A 19 -4.47 1.68 9.50
N LEU A 20 -4.20 1.47 10.79
CA LEU A 20 -2.88 1.40 11.40
C LEU A 20 -2.64 -0.02 11.92
N TYR A 21 -1.55 -0.65 11.52
CA TYR A 21 -1.27 -2.05 11.81
C TYR A 21 0.06 -2.17 12.54
N LEU A 22 0.06 -2.90 13.65
CA LEU A 22 1.28 -3.40 14.27
C LEU A 22 1.55 -4.80 13.74
N TYR A 23 2.72 -5.02 13.16
CA TYR A 23 3.08 -6.29 12.54
C TYR A 23 4.53 -6.64 12.82
N THR A 24 4.74 -7.77 13.50
CA THR A 24 6.07 -8.36 13.67
C THR A 24 6.33 -9.31 12.52
N ALA A 25 7.26 -8.96 11.63
CA ALA A 25 7.54 -9.76 10.46
C ALA A 25 8.26 -11.06 10.87
N PRO A 26 7.72 -12.25 10.55
CA PRO A 26 8.36 -13.52 10.90
C PRO A 26 9.73 -13.71 10.25
N SER A 27 9.99 -13.05 9.12
CA SER A 27 11.23 -13.18 8.35
C SER A 27 12.44 -12.53 9.00
N ASN A 28 12.25 -11.48 9.82
CA ASN A 28 13.35 -10.72 10.42
C ASN A 28 13.13 -10.35 11.90
N GLY A 29 11.98 -10.67 12.48
CA GLY A 29 11.63 -10.35 13.86
C GLY A 29 11.37 -8.87 14.15
N VAL A 30 11.40 -8.00 13.15
CA VAL A 30 11.19 -6.56 13.30
C VAL A 30 9.69 -6.26 13.41
N THR A 31 9.33 -5.40 14.37
CA THR A 31 7.96 -4.88 14.51
C THR A 31 7.80 -3.58 13.76
N TYR A 32 6.83 -3.55 12.86
CA TYR A 32 6.46 -2.41 12.05
C TYR A 32 5.18 -1.78 12.57
N GLN A 33 5.13 -0.45 12.56
CA GLN A 33 3.90 0.31 12.59
C GLN A 33 3.60 0.77 11.16
N ARG A 34 2.62 0.14 10.51
CA ARG A 34 2.25 0.42 9.11
C ARG A 34 0.95 1.21 9.05
N VAL A 35 0.97 2.33 8.33
CA VAL A 35 -0.25 3.03 7.90
C VAL A 35 -0.60 2.57 6.49
N CYS A 36 -1.87 2.23 6.24
CA CYS A 36 -2.38 2.00 4.89
C CYS A 36 -3.32 3.14 4.50
N PHE A 37 -3.03 3.78 3.36
CA PHE A 37 -3.82 4.86 2.80
C PHE A 37 -4.68 4.39 1.64
N ILE A 38 -5.82 5.03 1.46
CA ILE A 38 -6.64 4.98 0.25
C ILE A 38 -6.21 6.16 -0.60
N ALA A 39 -5.89 5.91 -1.88
CA ALA A 39 -5.46 6.96 -2.78
C ALA A 39 -6.12 6.80 -4.16
N LYS A 40 -6.34 7.93 -4.83
CA LYS A 40 -6.75 7.98 -6.24
C LYS A 40 -5.50 8.02 -7.10
N ALA A 41 -5.45 7.17 -8.13
CA ALA A 41 -4.44 7.25 -9.17
C ALA A 41 -4.73 8.46 -10.06
N LEU A 42 -3.74 9.32 -10.27
CA LEU A 42 -3.89 10.56 -11.03
C LEU A 42 -3.21 10.49 -12.40
N LYS A 43 -1.92 10.15 -12.42
CA LYS A 43 -1.12 10.15 -13.64
C LYS A 43 -0.03 9.08 -13.56
N HIS A 44 0.14 8.34 -14.65
CA HIS A 44 1.24 7.41 -14.81
C HIS A 44 2.39 8.04 -15.62
N HIS A 45 3.61 7.84 -15.16
CA HIS A 45 4.85 8.21 -15.84
C HIS A 45 5.53 6.92 -16.31
N PRO A 46 5.25 6.43 -17.54
CA PRO A 46 5.73 5.13 -18.00
C PRO A 46 7.26 5.02 -18.09
N ASP A 47 7.95 6.16 -18.22
CA ASP A 47 9.40 6.23 -18.33
C ASP A 47 10.09 6.58 -16.99
N TYR A 48 9.35 6.59 -15.88
CA TYR A 48 9.93 6.85 -14.57
C TYR A 48 10.82 5.68 -14.14
N GLN A 49 12.05 5.99 -13.71
CA GLN A 49 12.97 4.98 -13.20
C GLN A 49 12.51 4.53 -11.80
N LEU A 50 12.07 3.27 -11.70
CA LEU A 50 11.64 2.68 -10.44
C LEU A 50 12.82 2.34 -9.53
N ASP A 51 12.54 2.22 -8.23
CA ASP A 51 13.51 1.80 -7.23
C ASP A 51 14.11 0.41 -7.50
N ASP A 52 15.33 0.19 -7.02
CA ASP A 52 16.01 -1.09 -7.17
C ASP A 52 15.20 -2.25 -6.56
N GLY A 53 15.14 -3.37 -7.28
CA GLY A 53 14.33 -4.53 -6.90
C GLY A 53 12.86 -4.47 -7.32
N ILE A 54 12.38 -3.34 -7.86
CA ILE A 54 11.01 -3.23 -8.41
C ILE A 54 11.01 -3.55 -9.90
N LEU A 55 10.26 -4.60 -10.27
CA LEU A 55 10.08 -4.98 -11.68
C LEU A 55 9.01 -4.13 -12.40
N GLY A 56 8.03 -3.61 -11.65
CA GLY A 56 6.93 -2.82 -12.19
C GLY A 56 5.62 -3.01 -11.41
N ALA A 57 4.66 -2.12 -11.66
CA ALA A 57 3.34 -2.16 -11.05
C ALA A 57 2.33 -2.93 -11.92
N LYS A 58 1.47 -3.72 -11.28
CA LYS A 58 0.38 -4.45 -11.92
C LYS A 58 -0.94 -4.20 -11.19
N TRP A 59 -1.97 -3.84 -11.94
CA TRP A 59 -3.34 -3.80 -11.44
C TRP A 59 -3.89 -5.23 -11.40
N LEU A 60 -4.42 -5.61 -10.24
CA LEU A 60 -4.99 -6.93 -9.98
C LEU A 60 -6.38 -6.77 -9.36
N THR A 61 -7.28 -7.65 -9.73
CA THR A 61 -8.49 -7.93 -8.94
C THR A 61 -8.09 -8.64 -7.64
N ARG A 62 -9.02 -8.66 -6.67
CA ARG A 62 -8.80 -9.37 -5.40
C ARG A 62 -8.53 -10.86 -5.62
N ASP A 63 -9.26 -11.51 -6.52
CA ASP A 63 -9.12 -12.93 -6.78
C ASP A 63 -7.78 -13.26 -7.48
N GLU A 64 -7.34 -12.41 -8.41
CA GLU A 64 -6.00 -12.54 -9.02
C GLU A 64 -4.87 -12.36 -8.01
N LEU A 65 -5.07 -11.53 -6.99
CA LEU A 65 -4.12 -11.38 -5.89
C LEU A 65 -4.07 -12.65 -5.02
N LEU A 66 -5.24 -13.21 -4.66
CA LEU A 66 -5.36 -14.46 -3.90
C LEU A 66 -4.67 -15.63 -4.58
N ALA A 67 -4.77 -15.70 -5.92
CA ALA A 67 -4.09 -16.72 -6.71
C ALA A 67 -2.55 -16.65 -6.62
N GLN A 68 -1.99 -15.54 -6.14
CA GLN A 68 -0.54 -15.30 -6.03
C GLN A 68 -0.03 -15.35 -4.58
N ARG A 69 -0.76 -15.99 -3.67
CA ARG A 69 -0.45 -16.02 -2.23
C ARG A 69 0.99 -16.38 -1.89
N ALA A 70 1.60 -17.32 -2.62
CA ALA A 70 2.99 -17.73 -2.42
C ALA A 70 4.02 -16.61 -2.66
N ASN A 71 3.66 -15.57 -3.40
CA ASN A 71 4.54 -14.44 -3.74
C ASN A 71 4.33 -13.22 -2.84
N TRP A 72 3.43 -13.28 -1.87
CA TRP A 72 3.15 -12.14 -1.01
C TRP A 72 4.30 -11.90 -0.03
N ARG A 73 4.73 -10.64 0.08
CA ARG A 73 5.74 -10.23 1.07
C ARG A 73 5.23 -10.31 2.53
N SER A 74 3.91 -10.23 2.72
CA SER A 74 3.26 -10.39 4.03
C SER A 74 1.75 -10.54 3.89
N GLU A 75 1.12 -11.10 4.92
CA GLU A 75 -0.35 -11.19 5.05
C GLU A 75 -1.03 -9.80 5.17
N LEU A 76 -0.26 -8.75 5.45
CA LEU A 76 -0.79 -7.38 5.46
C LEU A 76 -1.24 -6.89 4.08
N ILE A 77 -0.85 -7.55 2.98
CA ILE A 77 -1.34 -7.20 1.64
C ILE A 77 -2.85 -7.42 1.56
N ILE A 78 -3.30 -8.66 1.80
CA ILE A 78 -4.73 -8.99 1.69
C ILE A 78 -5.53 -8.35 2.82
N ARG A 79 -4.97 -8.26 4.03
CA ARG A 79 -5.66 -7.66 5.17
C ARG A 79 -6.08 -6.21 4.90
N CYS A 80 -5.19 -5.39 4.34
CA CYS A 80 -5.52 -4.00 4.02
C CYS A 80 -6.56 -3.87 2.90
N ILE A 81 -6.58 -4.81 1.94
CA ILE A 81 -7.58 -4.81 0.87
C ILE A 81 -8.95 -5.21 1.42
N ASP A 82 -9.01 -6.22 2.29
CA ASP A 82 -10.25 -6.65 2.93
C ASP A 82 -10.81 -5.56 3.84
N ASP A 83 -9.98 -4.91 4.65
CA ASP A 83 -10.42 -3.80 5.50
C ASP A 83 -10.92 -2.59 4.65
N TYR A 84 -10.34 -2.34 3.46
CA TYR A 84 -10.85 -1.35 2.50
C TYR A 84 -12.23 -1.74 1.95
N LEU A 85 -12.39 -3.00 1.51
CA LEU A 85 -13.65 -3.51 0.96
C LEU A 85 -14.78 -3.57 2.00
N ASP A 86 -14.44 -3.77 3.26
CA ASP A 86 -15.36 -3.69 4.42
C ASP A 86 -15.76 -2.24 4.77
N GLY A 87 -15.27 -1.24 4.02
CA GLY A 87 -15.64 0.16 4.16
C GLY A 87 -14.95 0.89 5.33
N LYS A 88 -13.81 0.38 5.82
CA LYS A 88 -13.02 1.06 6.87
C LYS A 88 -12.28 2.26 6.30
N HIS A 89 -12.92 3.43 6.29
CA HIS A 89 -12.32 4.67 5.81
C HIS A 89 -12.27 5.69 6.96
N PHE A 90 -11.07 6.15 7.28
CA PHE A 90 -10.85 7.19 8.28
C PHE A 90 -10.28 8.45 7.63
N GLY A 91 -10.63 9.62 8.16
CA GLY A 91 -10.11 10.89 7.65
C GLY A 91 -8.60 11.03 7.82
N LEU A 92 -7.95 11.73 6.89
CA LEU A 92 -6.50 11.96 6.90
C LEU A 92 -6.05 12.75 8.15
N GLU A 93 -6.95 13.53 8.76
CA GLU A 93 -6.74 14.31 9.97
C GLU A 93 -6.43 13.47 11.22
N LEU A 94 -6.57 12.14 11.15
CA LEU A 94 -6.05 11.24 12.17
C LEU A 94 -4.52 11.32 12.31
N ILE A 95 -3.81 11.62 11.22
CA ILE A 95 -2.37 11.87 11.25
C ILE A 95 -2.17 13.36 11.40
N ARG A 96 -1.72 13.76 12.58
CA ARG A 96 -1.42 15.16 12.87
C ARG A 96 0.06 15.43 12.58
N PRO A 97 0.38 16.60 12.03
CA PRO A 97 1.77 17.07 12.02
C PRO A 97 2.27 17.15 13.46
N SER A 98 3.58 16.95 13.63
CA SER A 98 4.25 17.03 14.93
C SER A 98 4.34 18.46 15.49
N LEU A 99 3.94 19.47 14.71
CA LEU A 99 3.92 20.89 15.02
C LEU A 99 2.62 21.53 14.54
#